data_AF-A0A3M1N0Y5-F1
#
_entry.id   AF-A0A3M1N0Y5-F1
#
_cell.length_a   1.000
_cell.length_b   1.000
_cell.length_c   1.000
_cell.angle_alpha   90.00
_cell.angle_beta   90.00
_cell.angle_gamma   90.00
#
_symmetry.space_group_name_H-M   'P 1'
#
loop_
_entity.id
_entity.type
_entity.pdbx_description
1 polymer ?
#
loop_
_entity_poly.entity_id
_entity_poly.type
_entity_poly.pdbx_seq_one_letter_code
_entity_poly.pdbx_strand_id
1 'polypeptide(L)'
;MSTQTPPPSTFGQRLFEAFMRLLRAVLLLLLLVAFGAFLFWSIPKAYNALVLPLQEHTARIEDLQTQQDQLSAQLIEQNAALLQRIQELETARDADKQTIADLQAALERMQSDLDALNASQSASQQQLDASLSKLDALQADLSALDAQLSSLQQEVQSTQEGVTLLSDYLASQEAPVAVLYREVQLVKAMELLTRSRIFLTRNDLGKAKQDVQDAYAILNDLKTMLVPAQMDALDAILQRLDLVLQDFDQNPSLLQDDMESAWRLLLAGLPENRLPVTNDLQIVVTPSVELSTTLEYPPEPGETLTGTLEITTTESITSENTTTP
;
A
#
# COMPACT_ATOMS: atom_id res chain seq x y z
N MET A 1 -134.85 -119.74 -12.49
CA MET A 1 -134.14 -120.31 -11.32
C MET A 1 -134.30 -119.35 -10.16
N SER A 2 -134.99 -119.83 -9.13
CA SER A 2 -134.82 -119.50 -7.71
C SER A 2 -135.08 -118.07 -7.21
N THR A 3 -136.36 -117.84 -6.94
CA THR A 3 -136.95 -117.22 -5.74
C THR A 3 -136.01 -116.91 -4.55
N GLN A 4 -136.04 -115.66 -4.04
CA GLN A 4 -136.09 -115.42 -2.58
C GLN A 4 -136.58 -114.00 -2.23
N THR A 5 -137.69 -113.98 -1.50
CA THR A 5 -138.42 -112.86 -0.89
C THR A 5 -137.61 -112.06 0.13
N PRO A 6 -137.73 -110.71 0.18
CA PRO A 6 -137.32 -109.91 1.34
C PRO A 6 -138.45 -109.85 2.39
N PRO A 7 -138.14 -109.84 3.70
CA PRO A 7 -139.14 -109.70 4.76
C PRO A 7 -139.70 -108.25 4.82
N PRO A 8 -140.96 -108.05 5.26
CA PRO A 8 -141.60 -106.75 5.26
C PRO A 8 -140.96 -105.79 6.28
N SER A 9 -140.55 -104.62 5.82
CA SER A 9 -140.09 -103.52 6.68
C SER A 9 -141.27 -102.84 7.35
N THR A 10 -141.31 -102.95 8.67
CA THR A 10 -142.33 -102.42 9.58
C THR A 10 -142.36 -100.89 9.52
N PHE A 11 -143.56 -100.31 9.43
CA PHE A 11 -143.84 -98.87 9.33
C PHE A 11 -143.04 -98.01 10.35
N GLY A 12 -142.73 -98.55 11.54
CA GLY A 12 -141.91 -97.87 12.56
C GLY A 12 -140.45 -97.60 12.17
N GLN A 13 -139.82 -98.43 11.34
CA GLN A 13 -138.44 -98.20 10.89
C GLN A 13 -138.33 -97.05 9.88
N ARG A 14 -139.34 -96.89 9.01
CA ARG A 14 -139.39 -95.78 8.04
C ARG A 14 -139.64 -94.44 8.72
N LEU A 15 -140.43 -94.42 9.81
CA LEU A 15 -140.66 -93.22 10.60
C LEU A 15 -139.42 -92.81 11.42
N PHE A 16 -138.69 -93.79 11.98
CA PHE A 16 -137.45 -93.53 12.72
C PHE A 16 -136.29 -93.09 11.81
N GLU A 17 -136.16 -93.65 10.62
CA GLU A 17 -135.20 -93.15 9.61
C GLU A 17 -135.53 -91.73 9.14
N ALA A 18 -136.81 -91.39 8.94
CA ALA A 18 -137.22 -90.04 8.58
C ALA A 18 -136.95 -89.04 9.72
N PHE A 19 -137.22 -89.43 10.97
CA PHE A 19 -136.92 -88.61 12.15
C PHE A 19 -135.42 -88.39 12.34
N MET A 20 -134.57 -89.42 12.17
CA MET A 20 -133.13 -89.25 12.25
C MET A 20 -132.56 -88.43 11.09
N ARG A 21 -133.11 -88.52 9.88
CA ARG A 21 -132.76 -87.60 8.78
C ARG A 21 -133.17 -86.17 9.09
N LEU A 22 -134.33 -85.95 9.72
CA LEU A 22 -134.81 -84.63 10.13
C LEU A 22 -133.98 -84.04 11.27
N LEU A 23 -133.65 -84.82 12.30
CA LEU A 23 -132.77 -84.39 13.39
C LEU A 23 -131.36 -84.06 12.87
N ARG A 24 -130.83 -84.88 11.97
CA ARG A 24 -129.56 -84.61 11.29
C ARG A 24 -129.63 -83.33 10.46
N ALA A 25 -130.73 -83.06 9.77
CA ALA A 25 -130.95 -81.82 9.02
C ALA A 25 -131.04 -80.60 9.94
N VAL A 26 -131.74 -80.69 11.07
CA VAL A 26 -131.86 -79.60 12.06
C VAL A 26 -130.51 -79.32 12.73
N LEU A 27 -129.76 -80.34 13.09
CA LEU A 27 -128.43 -80.18 13.69
C LEU A 27 -127.46 -79.55 12.69
N LEU A 28 -127.51 -79.96 11.42
CA LEU A 28 -126.72 -79.38 10.34
C LEU A 28 -127.10 -77.91 10.10
N LEU A 29 -128.39 -77.55 10.18
CA LEU A 29 -128.87 -76.18 10.10
C LEU A 29 -128.41 -75.33 11.30
N LEU A 30 -128.47 -75.87 12.52
CA LEU A 30 -127.95 -75.22 13.72
C LEU A 30 -126.44 -74.99 13.63
N LEU A 31 -125.70 -75.97 13.10
CA LEU A 31 -124.25 -75.87 12.87
C LEU A 31 -123.96 -74.80 11.81
N LEU A 32 -124.78 -74.69 10.77
CA LEU A 32 -124.66 -73.66 9.74
C LEU A 32 -124.97 -72.26 10.29
N VAL A 33 -126.00 -72.11 11.14
CA VAL A 33 -126.31 -70.86 11.83
C VAL A 33 -125.21 -70.49 12.84
N ALA A 34 -124.73 -71.45 13.63
CA ALA A 34 -123.63 -71.25 14.57
C ALA A 34 -122.32 -70.87 13.84
N PHE A 35 -122.05 -71.49 12.69
CA PHE A 35 -120.92 -71.15 11.83
C PHE A 35 -121.08 -69.75 11.20
N GLY A 36 -122.29 -69.38 10.78
CA GLY A 36 -122.60 -68.04 10.32
C GLY A 36 -122.41 -66.98 11.41
N ALA A 37 -122.88 -67.24 12.63
CA ALA A 37 -122.67 -66.35 13.78
C ALA A 37 -121.19 -66.27 14.18
N PHE A 38 -120.47 -67.40 14.15
CA PHE A 38 -119.02 -67.43 14.41
C PHE A 38 -118.25 -66.63 13.36
N LEU A 39 -118.57 -66.77 12.07
CA LEU A 39 -117.98 -65.96 10.99
C LEU A 39 -118.32 -64.48 11.16
N PHE A 40 -119.59 -64.16 11.43
CA PHE A 40 -120.03 -62.77 11.61
C PHE A 40 -119.37 -62.08 12.80
N TRP A 41 -119.06 -62.82 13.89
CA TRP A 41 -118.40 -62.25 15.07
C TRP A 41 -116.87 -62.28 14.98
N SER A 42 -116.29 -63.27 14.31
CA SER A 42 -114.83 -63.43 14.16
C SER A 42 -114.23 -62.49 13.12
N ILE A 43 -114.90 -62.24 12.00
CA ILE A 43 -114.40 -61.37 10.93
C ILE A 43 -114.12 -59.93 11.42
N PRO A 44 -115.05 -59.21 12.10
CA PRO A 44 -114.77 -57.85 12.56
C PRO A 44 -113.70 -57.79 13.67
N LYS A 45 -113.61 -58.81 14.55
CA LYS A 45 -112.54 -58.86 15.56
C LYS A 45 -111.18 -59.18 14.96
N ALA A 46 -111.10 -60.10 14.00
CA ALA A 46 -109.88 -60.42 13.27
C ALA A 46 -109.42 -59.21 12.44
N TYR A 47 -110.34 -58.49 11.80
CA TYR A 47 -110.05 -57.27 11.06
C TYR A 47 -109.42 -56.21 11.98
N ASN A 48 -110.01 -55.93 13.14
CA ASN A 48 -109.45 -54.95 14.07
C ASN A 48 -108.11 -55.42 14.67
N ALA A 49 -107.94 -56.72 14.96
CA ALA A 49 -106.70 -57.25 15.53
C ALA A 49 -105.53 -57.34 14.52
N LEU A 50 -105.80 -57.47 13.22
CA LEU A 50 -104.76 -57.60 12.18
C LEU A 50 -104.50 -56.29 11.43
N VAL A 51 -105.54 -55.49 11.15
CA VAL A 51 -105.41 -54.30 10.30
C VAL A 51 -104.85 -53.09 11.06
N LEU A 52 -105.20 -52.90 12.34
CA LEU A 52 -104.67 -51.81 13.17
C LEU A 52 -103.14 -51.90 13.39
N PRO A 53 -102.54 -53.05 13.80
CA PRO A 53 -101.09 -53.13 13.95
C PRO A 53 -100.36 -53.04 12.61
N LEU A 54 -100.97 -53.48 11.49
CA LEU A 54 -100.39 -53.28 10.16
C LEU A 54 -100.29 -51.80 9.80
N GLN A 55 -101.30 -50.98 10.13
CA GLN A 55 -101.24 -49.53 9.91
C GLN A 55 -100.13 -48.86 10.75
N GLU A 56 -99.96 -49.27 12.01
CA GLU A 56 -98.89 -48.76 12.88
C GLU A 56 -97.50 -49.22 12.41
N HIS A 57 -97.35 -50.48 12.00
CA HIS A 57 -96.11 -50.99 11.44
C HIS A 57 -95.75 -50.34 10.11
N THR A 58 -96.72 -50.06 9.23
CA THR A 58 -96.48 -49.32 7.99
C THR A 58 -95.99 -47.91 8.28
N ALA A 59 -96.64 -47.17 9.18
CA ALA A 59 -96.18 -45.83 9.58
C ALA A 59 -94.78 -45.84 10.21
N ARG A 60 -94.47 -46.86 11.02
CA ARG A 60 -93.13 -47.02 11.62
C ARG A 60 -92.06 -47.40 10.59
N ILE A 61 -92.38 -48.22 9.59
CA ILE A 61 -91.45 -48.55 8.51
C ILE A 61 -91.18 -47.31 7.66
N GLU A 62 -92.20 -46.51 7.37
CA GLU A 62 -92.05 -45.24 6.65
C GLU A 62 -91.20 -44.23 7.43
N ASP A 63 -91.39 -44.12 8.75
CA ASP A 63 -90.54 -43.30 9.62
C ASP A 63 -89.10 -43.81 9.68
N LEU A 64 -88.88 -45.13 9.83
CA LEU A 64 -87.54 -45.72 9.79
C LEU A 64 -86.86 -45.53 8.44
N GLN A 65 -87.60 -45.66 7.35
CA GLN A 65 -87.09 -45.41 6.00
C GLN A 65 -86.72 -43.93 5.83
N THR A 66 -87.56 -43.02 6.33
CA THR A 66 -87.26 -41.58 6.34
C THR A 66 -86.02 -41.28 7.18
N GLN A 67 -85.88 -41.88 8.36
CA GLN A 67 -84.68 -41.75 9.20
C GLN A 67 -83.44 -42.32 8.52
N GLN A 68 -83.57 -43.48 7.85
CA GLN A 68 -82.48 -44.10 7.11
C GLN A 68 -82.04 -43.22 5.94
N ASP A 69 -82.98 -42.64 5.20
CA ASP A 69 -82.70 -41.72 4.10
C ASP A 69 -82.05 -40.43 4.60
N GLN A 70 -82.52 -39.88 5.73
CA GLN A 70 -81.90 -38.72 6.37
C GLN A 70 -80.47 -39.00 6.83
N LEU A 71 -80.24 -40.14 7.49
CA LEU A 71 -78.91 -40.52 7.97
C LEU A 71 -77.96 -40.80 6.79
N SER A 72 -78.46 -41.45 5.74
CA SER A 72 -77.72 -41.68 4.50
C SER A 72 -77.34 -40.35 3.84
N ALA A 73 -78.28 -39.41 3.72
CA ALA A 73 -78.02 -38.08 3.19
C ALA A 73 -76.98 -37.32 4.03
N GLN A 74 -77.08 -37.39 5.37
CA GLN A 74 -76.13 -36.76 6.28
C GLN A 74 -74.72 -37.37 6.15
N LEU A 75 -74.60 -38.68 6.01
CA LEU A 75 -73.31 -39.34 5.78
C LEU A 75 -72.70 -38.94 4.43
N ILE A 76 -73.53 -38.81 3.39
CA ILE A 76 -73.08 -38.34 2.07
C ILE A 76 -72.56 -36.90 2.18
N GLU A 77 -73.29 -36.02 2.86
CA GLU A 77 -72.90 -34.63 3.05
C GLU A 77 -71.61 -34.51 3.88
N GLN A 78 -71.48 -35.26 4.98
CA GLN A 78 -70.26 -35.28 5.79
C GLN A 78 -69.06 -35.80 4.99
N ASN A 79 -69.24 -36.88 4.21
CA ASN A 79 -68.18 -37.39 3.36
C ASN A 79 -67.77 -36.37 2.28
N ALA A 80 -68.73 -35.68 1.66
CA ALA A 80 -68.44 -34.62 0.69
C ALA A 80 -67.65 -33.46 1.33
N ALA A 81 -68.04 -33.01 2.53
CA ALA A 81 -67.34 -31.96 3.26
C ALA A 81 -65.92 -32.39 3.69
N LEU A 82 -65.74 -33.64 4.12
CA LEU A 82 -64.41 -34.18 4.45
C LEU A 82 -63.52 -34.27 3.22
N LEU A 83 -64.04 -34.74 2.09
CA LEU A 83 -63.29 -34.80 0.82
C LEU A 83 -62.87 -33.41 0.36
N GLN A 84 -63.77 -32.42 0.46
CA GLN A 84 -63.44 -31.03 0.14
C GLN A 84 -62.33 -30.50 1.05
N ARG A 85 -62.43 -30.71 2.36
CA ARG A 85 -61.40 -30.28 3.31
C ARG A 85 -60.05 -30.97 3.07
N ILE A 86 -60.05 -32.25 2.70
CA ILE A 86 -58.82 -32.97 2.31
C ILE A 86 -58.19 -32.31 1.08
N GLN A 87 -58.97 -32.01 0.06
CA GLN A 87 -58.48 -31.36 -1.15
C GLN A 87 -57.91 -29.95 -0.88
N GLU A 88 -58.58 -29.17 -0.02
CA GLU A 88 -58.09 -27.85 0.42
C GLU A 88 -56.77 -27.98 1.20
N LEU A 89 -56.68 -28.95 2.12
CA LEU A 89 -55.45 -29.23 2.88
C LEU A 89 -54.31 -29.74 2.00
N GLU A 90 -54.60 -30.56 0.98
CA GLU A 90 -53.59 -31.03 0.02
C GLU A 90 -53.04 -29.86 -0.81
N THR A 91 -53.92 -28.98 -1.28
CA THR A 91 -53.53 -27.77 -2.03
C THR A 91 -52.70 -26.83 -1.16
N ALA A 92 -53.13 -26.58 0.07
CA ALA A 92 -52.37 -25.76 1.03
C ALA A 92 -51.01 -26.38 1.34
N ARG A 93 -50.95 -27.70 1.56
CA ARG A 93 -49.70 -28.42 1.82
C ARG A 93 -48.74 -28.35 0.63
N ASP A 94 -49.23 -28.37 -0.59
CA ASP A 94 -48.39 -28.22 -1.78
C ASP A 94 -47.86 -26.78 -1.93
N ALA A 95 -48.67 -25.76 -1.60
CA ALA A 95 -48.23 -24.37 -1.53
C ALA A 95 -47.16 -24.14 -0.44
N ASP A 96 -47.34 -24.75 0.73
CA ASP A 96 -46.37 -24.69 1.83
C ASP A 96 -45.04 -25.36 1.44
N LYS A 97 -45.09 -26.53 0.80
CA LYS A 97 -43.89 -27.20 0.26
C LYS A 97 -43.13 -26.33 -0.71
N GLN A 98 -43.84 -25.64 -1.61
CA GLN A 98 -43.21 -24.71 -2.55
C GLN A 98 -42.54 -23.55 -1.81
N THR A 99 -43.24 -22.95 -0.83
CA THR A 99 -42.68 -21.86 -0.02
C THR A 99 -41.44 -22.30 0.76
N ILE A 100 -41.44 -23.50 1.34
CA ILE A 100 -40.28 -24.07 2.03
C ILE A 100 -39.10 -24.25 1.06
N ALA A 101 -39.35 -24.78 -0.14
CA ALA A 101 -38.30 -24.94 -1.15
C ALA A 101 -37.71 -23.59 -1.59
N ASP A 102 -38.55 -22.57 -1.77
CA ASP A 102 -38.12 -21.23 -2.15
C ASP A 102 -37.29 -20.56 -1.04
N LEU A 103 -37.70 -20.72 0.23
CA LEU A 103 -36.94 -20.23 1.39
C LEU A 103 -35.60 -20.96 1.55
N GLN A 104 -35.56 -22.27 1.34
CA GLN A 104 -34.31 -23.04 1.35
C GLN A 104 -33.35 -22.53 0.28
N ALA A 105 -33.82 -22.34 -0.95
CA ALA A 105 -33.01 -21.77 -2.03
C ALA A 105 -32.55 -20.33 -1.72
N ALA A 106 -33.37 -19.52 -1.04
CA ALA A 106 -32.98 -18.18 -0.61
C ALA A 106 -31.89 -18.21 0.47
N LEU A 107 -31.98 -19.14 1.43
CA LEU A 107 -30.95 -19.32 2.46
C LEU A 107 -29.62 -19.79 1.87
N GLU A 108 -29.64 -20.73 0.93
CA GLU A 108 -28.43 -21.19 0.23
C GLU A 108 -27.74 -20.05 -0.54
N ARG A 109 -28.52 -19.20 -1.23
CA ARG A 109 -27.98 -18.00 -1.90
C ARG A 109 -27.38 -17.02 -0.90
N MET A 110 -28.07 -16.74 0.20
CA MET A 110 -27.59 -15.82 1.23
C MET A 110 -26.31 -16.33 1.88
N GLN A 111 -26.19 -17.64 2.11
CA GLN A 111 -24.97 -18.26 2.61
C GLN A 111 -23.81 -18.10 1.60
N SER A 112 -24.07 -18.35 0.32
CA SER A 112 -23.08 -18.12 -0.75
C SER A 112 -22.64 -16.65 -0.84
N ASP A 113 -23.57 -15.71 -0.66
CA ASP A 113 -23.27 -14.27 -0.67
C ASP A 113 -22.41 -13.86 0.54
N LEU A 114 -22.68 -14.42 1.72
CA LEU A 114 -21.87 -14.21 2.92
C LEU A 114 -20.44 -14.75 2.74
N ASP A 115 -20.29 -15.93 2.15
CA ASP A 115 -18.96 -16.50 1.86
C ASP A 115 -18.18 -15.63 0.87
N ALA A 116 -18.85 -15.14 -0.19
CA ALA A 116 -18.25 -14.23 -1.16
C ALA A 116 -17.86 -12.88 -0.53
N LEU A 117 -18.70 -12.32 0.34
CA LEU A 117 -18.43 -11.08 1.05
C LEU A 117 -17.24 -11.23 2.01
N ASN A 118 -17.16 -12.34 2.74
CA ASN A 118 -16.05 -12.65 3.64
C ASN A 118 -14.71 -12.79 2.88
N ALA A 119 -14.75 -13.44 1.70
CA ALA A 119 -13.60 -13.52 0.81
C ALA A 119 -13.16 -12.14 0.31
N SER A 120 -14.11 -11.28 -0.09
CA SER A 120 -13.83 -9.91 -0.52
C SER A 120 -13.26 -9.03 0.61
N GLN A 121 -13.77 -9.19 1.83
CA GLN A 121 -13.26 -8.51 3.02
C GLN A 121 -11.80 -8.92 3.29
N SER A 122 -11.52 -10.21 3.24
CA SER A 122 -10.15 -10.75 3.44
C SER A 122 -9.18 -10.21 2.38
N ALA A 123 -9.60 -10.17 1.11
CA ALA A 123 -8.79 -9.59 0.03
C ALA A 123 -8.54 -8.08 0.23
N SER A 124 -9.55 -7.33 0.66
CA SER A 124 -9.42 -5.89 0.95
C SER A 124 -8.47 -5.63 2.12
N GLN A 125 -8.50 -6.48 3.15
CA GLN A 125 -7.59 -6.41 4.28
C GLN A 125 -6.13 -6.64 3.85
N GLN A 126 -5.88 -7.65 3.01
CA GLN A 126 -4.55 -7.90 2.44
C GLN A 126 -4.05 -6.73 1.60
N GLN A 127 -4.93 -6.08 0.84
CA GLN A 127 -4.57 -4.89 0.07
C GLN A 127 -4.21 -3.69 0.96
N LEU A 128 -4.90 -3.52 2.08
CA LEU A 128 -4.62 -2.49 3.07
C LEU A 128 -3.25 -2.72 3.73
N ASP A 129 -2.97 -3.95 4.15
CA ASP A 129 -1.68 -4.33 4.73
C ASP A 129 -0.53 -4.10 3.76
N ALA A 130 -0.69 -4.52 2.49
CA ALA A 130 0.30 -4.29 1.44
C ALA A 130 0.52 -2.78 1.15
N SER A 131 -0.53 -1.97 1.28
CA SER A 131 -0.44 -0.51 1.11
C SER A 131 0.28 0.16 2.27
N LEU A 132 0.04 -0.30 3.51
CA LEU A 132 0.77 0.17 4.69
C LEU A 132 2.27 -0.16 4.57
N SER A 133 2.62 -1.38 4.18
CA SER A 133 4.03 -1.74 3.96
C SER A 133 4.71 -0.89 2.89
N LYS A 134 3.98 -0.48 1.84
CA LYS A 134 4.51 0.46 0.83
C LYS A 134 4.73 1.87 1.39
N LEU A 135 3.84 2.34 2.27
CA LEU A 135 4.02 3.63 2.93
C LEU A 135 5.24 3.62 3.86
N ASP A 136 5.44 2.54 4.61
CA ASP A 136 6.63 2.39 5.46
C ASP A 136 7.92 2.39 4.64
N ALA A 137 7.93 1.69 3.50
CA ALA A 137 9.07 1.69 2.58
C ALA A 137 9.35 3.08 2.00
N LEU A 138 8.31 3.80 1.54
CA LEU A 138 8.46 5.17 1.04
C LEU A 138 8.94 6.14 2.12
N GLN A 139 8.52 5.96 3.37
CA GLN A 139 9.01 6.77 4.49
C GLN A 139 10.50 6.50 4.78
N ALA A 140 10.93 5.25 4.68
CA ALA A 140 12.35 4.89 4.80
C ALA A 140 13.17 5.49 3.65
N ASP A 141 12.68 5.41 2.41
CA ASP A 141 13.34 6.00 1.24
C ASP A 141 13.48 7.52 1.36
N LEU A 142 12.43 8.22 1.84
CA LEU A 142 12.50 9.66 2.09
C LEU A 142 13.54 10.03 3.16
N SER A 143 13.63 9.23 4.22
CA SER A 143 14.62 9.44 5.28
C SER A 143 16.05 9.21 4.77
N ALA A 144 16.24 8.21 3.91
CA ALA A 144 17.52 7.95 3.27
C ALA A 144 17.91 9.08 2.30
N LEU A 145 16.95 9.61 1.53
CA LEU A 145 17.18 10.73 0.63
C LEU A 145 17.55 12.01 1.39
N ASP A 146 16.91 12.28 2.53
CA ASP A 146 17.23 13.42 3.40
C ASP A 146 18.67 13.33 3.95
N ALA A 147 19.09 12.14 4.37
CA ALA A 147 20.47 11.89 4.81
C ALA A 147 21.47 12.09 3.66
N GLN A 148 21.15 11.62 2.45
CA GLN A 148 21.98 11.84 1.26
C GLN A 148 22.10 13.33 0.91
N LEU A 149 21.00 14.08 0.99
CA LEU A 149 20.98 15.52 0.70
C LEU A 149 21.83 16.29 1.72
N SER A 150 21.73 15.93 3.00
CA SER A 150 22.56 16.49 4.06
C SER A 150 24.05 16.22 3.84
N SER A 151 24.40 14.99 3.46
CA SER A 151 25.79 14.60 3.13
C SER A 151 26.31 15.38 1.92
N LEU A 152 25.51 15.51 0.86
CA LEU A 152 25.89 16.24 -0.34
C LEU A 152 26.07 17.73 -0.04
N GLN A 153 25.21 18.33 0.79
CA GLN A 153 25.36 19.71 1.23
C GLN A 153 26.68 19.92 1.99
N GLN A 154 27.08 18.98 2.85
CA GLN A 154 28.35 19.03 3.56
C GLN A 154 29.55 18.89 2.60
N GLU A 155 29.46 18.00 1.62
CA GLU A 155 30.50 17.83 0.58
C GLU A 155 30.68 19.09 -0.27
N VAL A 156 29.57 19.74 -0.65
CA VAL A 156 29.61 21.03 -1.36
C VAL A 156 30.26 22.13 -0.53
N GLN A 157 29.95 22.22 0.77
CA GLN A 157 30.59 23.19 1.68
C GLN A 157 32.10 22.94 1.80
N SER A 158 32.50 21.70 2.02
CA SER A 158 33.92 21.30 2.09
C SER A 158 34.66 21.62 0.78
N THR A 159 34.02 21.35 -0.36
CA THR A 159 34.58 21.68 -1.68
C THR A 159 34.73 23.19 -1.85
N GLN A 160 33.74 23.98 -1.42
CA GLN A 160 33.78 25.44 -1.50
C GLN A 160 34.92 26.03 -0.63
N GLU A 161 35.12 25.49 0.57
CA GLU A 161 36.24 25.85 1.44
C GLU A 161 37.58 25.49 0.78
N GLY A 162 37.70 24.29 0.21
CA GLY A 162 38.89 23.86 -0.51
C GLY A 162 39.23 24.74 -1.72
N VAL A 163 38.22 25.16 -2.50
CA VAL A 163 38.39 26.10 -3.62
C VAL A 163 38.87 27.46 -3.13
N THR A 164 38.33 27.95 -2.00
CA THR A 164 38.74 29.23 -1.42
C THR A 164 40.20 29.18 -0.96
N LEU A 165 40.58 28.13 -0.24
CA LEU A 165 41.97 27.92 0.19
C LEU A 165 42.94 27.82 -0.99
N LEU A 166 42.56 27.13 -2.06
CA LEU A 166 43.39 27.01 -3.26
C LEU A 166 43.54 28.36 -3.97
N SER A 167 42.47 29.16 -4.04
CA SER A 167 42.50 30.51 -4.59
C SER A 167 43.44 31.42 -3.79
N ASP A 168 43.35 31.39 -2.46
CA ASP A 168 44.21 32.18 -1.58
C ASP A 168 45.68 31.74 -1.71
N TYR A 169 45.92 30.43 -1.78
CA TYR A 169 47.26 29.88 -2.04
C TYR A 169 47.83 30.35 -3.37
N LEU A 170 47.06 30.30 -4.46
CA LEU A 170 47.48 30.78 -5.78
C LEU A 170 47.79 32.28 -5.77
N ALA A 171 46.95 33.10 -5.15
CA ALA A 171 47.18 34.54 -4.99
C ALA A 171 48.46 34.81 -4.18
N SER A 172 48.73 34.02 -3.14
CA SER A 172 49.95 34.14 -2.33
C SER A 172 51.23 33.78 -3.11
N GLN A 173 51.13 32.91 -4.12
CA GLN A 173 52.26 32.48 -4.95
C GLN A 173 52.57 33.44 -6.11
N GLU A 174 51.59 34.21 -6.58
CA GLU A 174 51.75 35.12 -7.73
C GLU A 174 52.75 36.25 -7.43
N ALA A 175 52.68 36.84 -6.22
CA ALA A 175 53.56 37.94 -5.84
C ALA A 175 55.06 37.55 -5.75
N PRO A 176 55.46 36.44 -5.08
CA PRO A 176 56.85 35.97 -5.08
C PRO A 176 57.40 35.67 -6.47
N VAL A 177 56.59 35.07 -7.37
CA VAL A 177 57.02 34.75 -8.73
C VAL A 177 57.29 36.02 -9.54
N ALA A 178 56.43 37.04 -9.42
CA ALA A 178 56.64 38.33 -10.06
C ALA A 178 57.91 39.05 -9.55
N VAL A 179 58.17 38.95 -8.24
CA VAL A 179 59.40 39.50 -7.64
C VAL A 179 60.65 38.78 -8.17
N LEU A 180 60.66 37.45 -8.13
CA LEU A 180 61.78 36.64 -8.61
C LEU A 180 62.07 36.89 -10.10
N TYR A 181 61.03 36.96 -10.94
CA TYR A 181 61.19 37.27 -12.35
C TYR A 181 61.87 38.63 -12.55
N ARG A 182 61.43 39.67 -11.82
CA ARG A 182 62.05 41.00 -11.87
C ARG A 182 63.51 40.98 -11.42
N GLU A 183 63.82 40.33 -10.30
CA GLU A 183 65.18 40.22 -9.79
C GLU A 183 66.12 39.53 -10.79
N VAL A 184 65.67 38.44 -11.42
CA VAL A 184 66.45 37.73 -12.45
C VAL A 184 66.75 38.64 -13.65
N GLN A 185 65.77 39.43 -14.12
CA GLN A 185 65.99 40.35 -15.24
C GLN A 185 66.99 41.47 -14.87
N LEU A 186 66.91 42.01 -13.66
CA LEU A 186 67.86 43.01 -13.16
C LEU A 186 69.29 42.44 -13.07
N VAL A 187 69.45 41.24 -12.53
CA VAL A 187 70.75 40.56 -12.45
C VAL A 187 71.32 40.27 -13.84
N LYS A 188 70.48 39.84 -14.78
CA LYS A 188 70.88 39.63 -16.18
C LYS A 188 71.36 40.93 -16.83
N ALA A 189 70.65 42.03 -16.64
CA ALA A 189 71.10 43.33 -17.14
C ALA A 189 72.43 43.77 -16.49
N MET A 190 72.61 43.56 -15.18
CA MET A 190 73.88 43.86 -14.49
C MET A 190 75.05 43.03 -15.02
N GLU A 191 74.83 41.75 -15.33
CA GLU A 191 75.86 40.86 -15.91
C GLU A 191 76.29 41.36 -17.29
N LEU A 192 75.33 41.69 -18.16
CA LEU A 192 75.60 42.25 -19.49
C LEU A 192 76.37 43.58 -19.40
N LEU A 193 75.98 44.50 -18.51
CA LEU A 193 76.72 45.75 -18.32
C LEU A 193 78.14 45.51 -17.80
N THR A 194 78.32 44.57 -16.86
CA THR A 194 79.64 44.22 -16.33
C THR A 194 80.53 43.62 -17.43
N ARG A 195 79.96 42.77 -18.29
CA ARG A 195 80.65 42.19 -19.44
C ARG A 195 81.02 43.25 -20.48
N SER A 196 80.13 44.20 -20.75
CA SER A 196 80.40 45.36 -21.60
C SER A 196 81.59 46.18 -21.09
N ARG A 197 81.67 46.46 -19.77
CA ARG A 197 82.83 47.14 -19.15
C ARG A 197 84.14 46.42 -19.45
N ILE A 198 84.14 45.09 -19.33
CA ILE A 198 85.32 44.27 -19.65
C ILE A 198 85.67 44.40 -21.13
N PHE A 199 84.70 44.36 -22.03
CA PHE A 199 84.95 44.52 -23.47
C PHE A 199 85.49 45.91 -23.84
N LEU A 200 85.02 46.98 -23.19
CA LEU A 200 85.60 48.32 -23.36
C LEU A 200 87.07 48.37 -22.98
N THR A 201 87.46 47.78 -21.83
CA THR A 201 88.87 47.75 -21.41
C THR A 201 89.77 46.95 -22.35
N ARG A 202 89.19 46.07 -23.16
CA ARG A 202 89.87 45.27 -24.19
C ARG A 202 89.79 45.89 -25.59
N ASN A 203 89.19 47.08 -25.71
CA ASN A 203 88.94 47.77 -26.98
C ASN A 203 88.07 46.96 -27.98
N ASP A 204 87.19 46.09 -27.48
CA ASP A 204 86.22 45.33 -28.29
C ASP A 204 84.84 46.03 -28.25
N LEU A 205 84.76 47.18 -28.93
CA LEU A 205 83.60 48.09 -28.86
C LEU A 205 82.32 47.48 -29.42
N GLY A 206 82.42 46.59 -30.42
CA GLY A 206 81.26 45.95 -31.03
C GLY A 206 80.51 45.05 -30.05
N LYS A 207 81.23 44.22 -29.28
CA LYS A 207 80.62 43.38 -28.24
C LYS A 207 80.13 44.20 -27.05
N ALA A 208 80.86 45.24 -26.66
CA ALA A 208 80.42 46.15 -25.61
C ALA A 208 79.09 46.83 -25.98
N LYS A 209 78.94 47.30 -27.22
CA LYS A 209 77.71 47.91 -27.74
C LYS A 209 76.56 46.92 -27.74
N GLN A 210 76.80 45.69 -28.21
CA GLN A 210 75.78 44.64 -28.20
C GLN A 210 75.29 44.34 -26.78
N ASP A 211 76.19 44.15 -25.82
CA ASP A 211 75.83 43.86 -24.43
C ASP A 211 75.01 45.01 -23.78
N VAL A 212 75.32 46.27 -24.11
CA VAL A 212 74.54 47.43 -23.65
C VAL A 212 73.16 47.47 -24.30
N GLN A 213 73.05 47.14 -25.59
CA GLN A 213 71.77 47.07 -26.29
C GLN A 213 70.88 45.97 -25.70
N ASP A 214 71.45 44.80 -25.43
CA ASP A 214 70.72 43.68 -24.83
C ASP A 214 70.27 44.02 -23.40
N ALA A 215 71.13 44.67 -22.60
CA ALA A 215 70.78 45.15 -21.28
C ALA A 215 69.66 46.20 -21.32
N TYR A 216 69.75 47.14 -22.26
CA TYR A 216 68.71 48.16 -22.49
C TYR A 216 67.36 47.51 -22.83
N ALA A 217 67.34 46.54 -23.75
CA ALA A 217 66.12 45.85 -24.15
C ALA A 217 65.47 45.11 -22.96
N ILE A 218 66.25 44.36 -22.18
CA ILE A 218 65.77 43.64 -21.00
C ILE A 218 65.16 44.60 -19.97
N LEU A 219 65.86 45.71 -19.69
CA LEU A 219 65.38 46.72 -18.75
C LEU A 219 64.13 47.42 -19.29
N ASN A 220 64.07 47.72 -20.59
CA ASN A 220 62.90 48.35 -21.19
C ASN A 220 61.66 47.45 -21.14
N ASP A 221 61.81 46.15 -21.38
CA ASP A 221 60.70 45.19 -21.26
C ASP A 221 60.18 45.10 -19.81
N LEU A 222 61.08 45.20 -18.83
CA LEU A 222 60.75 45.17 -17.40
C LEU A 222 59.83 46.33 -16.98
N LYS A 223 59.82 47.46 -17.68
CA LYS A 223 58.92 48.61 -17.39
C LYS A 223 57.46 48.23 -17.30
N THR A 224 57.03 47.28 -18.13
CA THR A 224 55.62 46.86 -18.20
C THR A 224 55.13 46.17 -16.93
N MET A 225 56.06 45.75 -16.06
CA MET A 225 55.78 44.98 -14.84
C MET A 225 56.08 45.76 -13.55
N LEU A 226 56.44 47.04 -13.67
CA LEU A 226 56.87 47.87 -12.54
C LEU A 226 55.78 48.82 -12.07
N VAL A 227 55.82 49.17 -10.79
CA VAL A 227 54.99 50.23 -10.20
C VAL A 227 55.58 51.61 -10.55
N PRO A 228 54.79 52.70 -10.55
CA PRO A 228 55.24 54.02 -11.00
C PRO A 228 56.56 54.50 -10.35
N ALA A 229 56.72 54.32 -9.03
CA ALA A 229 57.94 54.73 -8.33
C ALA A 229 59.20 53.99 -8.78
N GLN A 230 59.06 52.75 -9.26
CA GLN A 230 60.17 51.97 -9.79
C GLN A 230 60.43 52.28 -11.27
N MET A 231 59.40 52.70 -12.01
CA MET A 231 59.55 53.14 -13.40
C MET A 231 60.47 54.36 -13.51
N ASP A 232 60.31 55.36 -12.64
CA ASP A 232 61.15 56.57 -12.64
C ASP A 232 62.64 56.25 -12.43
N ALA A 233 62.95 55.35 -11.50
CA ALA A 233 64.32 54.91 -11.25
C ALA A 233 64.90 54.14 -12.44
N LEU A 234 64.10 53.28 -13.07
CA LEU A 234 64.49 52.53 -14.27
C LEU A 234 64.66 53.44 -15.49
N ASP A 235 63.83 54.48 -15.63
CA ASP A 235 63.94 55.49 -16.68
C ASP A 235 65.27 56.23 -16.61
N ALA A 236 65.71 56.60 -15.40
CA ALA A 236 67.03 57.21 -15.22
C ALA A 236 68.17 56.29 -15.66
N ILE A 237 68.06 54.98 -15.41
CA ILE A 237 69.05 53.98 -15.86
C ILE A 237 69.03 53.87 -17.39
N LEU A 238 67.86 53.71 -18.00
CA LEU A 238 67.70 53.59 -19.44
C LEU A 238 68.18 54.84 -20.18
N GLN A 239 67.92 56.03 -19.63
CA GLN A 239 68.42 57.28 -20.20
C GLN A 239 69.95 57.34 -20.21
N ARG A 240 70.61 56.84 -19.15
CA ARG A 240 72.08 56.72 -19.13
C ARG A 240 72.59 55.70 -20.14
N LEU A 241 71.91 54.55 -20.27
CA LEU A 241 72.27 53.55 -21.27
C LEU A 241 72.07 54.05 -22.70
N ASP A 242 71.07 54.88 -22.95
CA ASP A 242 70.85 55.52 -24.26
C ASP A 242 71.99 56.49 -24.62
N LEU A 243 72.45 57.30 -23.66
CA LEU A 243 73.64 58.15 -23.83
C LEU A 243 74.88 57.30 -24.14
N VAL A 244 75.10 56.21 -23.40
CA VAL A 244 76.18 55.25 -23.68
C VAL A 244 76.11 54.72 -25.11
N LEU A 245 74.91 54.35 -25.59
CA LEU A 245 74.71 53.85 -26.96
C LEU A 245 75.00 54.90 -28.04
N GLN A 246 74.73 56.18 -27.76
CA GLN A 246 75.00 57.31 -28.66
C GLN A 246 76.49 57.67 -28.70
N ASP A 247 77.19 57.59 -27.57
CA ASP A 247 78.59 58.03 -27.44
C ASP A 247 79.64 57.00 -27.91
N PHE A 248 79.23 55.76 -28.25
CA PHE A 248 80.14 54.68 -28.69
C PHE A 248 81.08 55.07 -29.84
N ASP A 249 80.58 55.87 -30.78
CA ASP A 249 81.33 56.23 -31.98
C ASP A 249 82.01 57.60 -31.87
N GLN A 250 81.64 58.43 -30.88
CA GLN A 250 82.06 59.84 -30.79
C GLN A 250 82.96 60.16 -29.60
N ASN A 251 82.70 59.60 -28.40
CA ASN A 251 83.37 60.01 -27.16
C ASN A 251 83.66 58.82 -26.23
N PRO A 252 84.73 58.04 -26.49
CA PRO A 252 85.02 56.82 -25.71
C PRO A 252 85.26 57.06 -24.21
N SER A 253 85.73 58.24 -23.81
CA SER A 253 85.98 58.56 -22.40
C SER A 253 84.70 58.83 -21.62
N LEU A 254 83.73 59.53 -22.21
CA LEU A 254 82.43 59.82 -21.57
C LEU A 254 81.58 58.56 -21.43
N LEU A 255 81.71 57.66 -22.42
CA LEU A 255 81.03 56.38 -22.44
C LEU A 255 81.32 55.53 -21.20
N GLN A 256 82.57 55.53 -20.71
CA GLN A 256 82.93 54.76 -19.52
C GLN A 256 82.28 55.33 -18.25
N ASP A 257 82.16 56.66 -18.14
CA ASP A 257 81.57 57.34 -17.00
C ASP A 257 80.05 57.18 -16.95
N ASP A 258 79.37 57.29 -18.09
CA ASP A 258 77.91 57.08 -18.16
C ASP A 258 77.54 55.60 -17.94
N MET A 259 78.36 54.66 -18.43
CA MET A 259 78.13 53.24 -18.20
C MET A 259 78.37 52.84 -16.74
N GLU A 260 79.40 53.40 -16.10
CA GLU A 260 79.61 53.26 -14.66
C GLU A 260 78.43 53.84 -13.86
N SER A 261 77.91 54.99 -14.30
CA SER A 261 76.75 55.63 -13.66
C SER A 261 75.50 54.76 -13.79
N ALA A 262 75.19 54.24 -14.98
CA ALA A 262 74.08 53.32 -15.18
C ALA A 262 74.22 52.04 -14.35
N TRP A 263 75.43 51.48 -14.30
CA TRP A 263 75.72 50.29 -13.49
C TRP A 263 75.56 50.56 -12.00
N ARG A 264 76.01 51.71 -11.48
CA ARG A 264 75.81 52.09 -10.08
C ARG A 264 74.35 52.31 -9.72
N LEU A 265 73.59 52.94 -10.62
CA LEU A 265 72.15 53.11 -10.43
C LEU A 265 71.42 51.77 -10.42
N LEU A 266 71.82 50.83 -11.28
CA LEU A 266 71.27 49.47 -11.30
C LEU A 266 71.69 48.67 -10.05
N LEU A 267 72.93 48.83 -9.58
CA LEU A 267 73.46 48.21 -8.37
C LEU A 267 72.79 48.74 -7.09
N ALA A 268 72.43 50.03 -7.07
CA ALA A 268 71.64 50.63 -5.99
C ALA A 268 70.25 49.99 -5.88
N GLY A 269 69.81 49.28 -6.92
CA GLY A 269 68.52 48.62 -7.00
C GLY A 269 67.40 49.58 -7.36
N LEU A 270 66.28 49.02 -7.81
CA LEU A 270 65.05 49.78 -7.91
C LEU A 270 64.52 50.02 -6.48
N PRO A 271 63.91 51.18 -6.19
CA PRO A 271 63.33 51.44 -4.87
C PRO A 271 62.38 50.31 -4.50
N GLU A 272 62.62 49.68 -3.35
CA GLU A 272 61.74 48.63 -2.84
C GLU A 272 60.34 49.21 -2.69
N ASN A 273 59.37 48.57 -3.34
CA ASN A 273 57.98 48.79 -2.99
C ASN A 273 57.76 48.08 -1.65
N ARG A 274 58.20 48.71 -0.54
CA ARG A 274 57.90 48.23 0.81
C ARG A 274 56.41 48.39 1.03
N LEU A 275 55.64 47.43 0.54
CA LEU A 275 54.38 47.11 1.18
C LEU A 275 54.72 46.79 2.64
N PRO A 276 53.95 47.30 3.62
CA PRO A 276 54.18 46.97 5.01
C PRO A 276 54.15 45.45 5.12
N VAL A 277 55.30 44.85 5.41
CA VAL A 277 55.34 43.49 5.90
C VAL A 277 54.74 43.58 7.29
N THR A 278 53.43 43.37 7.37
CA THR A 278 52.81 43.01 8.64
C THR A 278 53.41 41.65 8.99
N ASN A 279 54.51 41.67 9.72
CA ASN A 279 55.03 40.52 10.45
C ASN A 279 53.99 40.15 11.50
N ASP A 280 52.96 39.45 11.07
CA ASP A 280 52.06 38.70 11.94
C ASP A 280 51.84 37.32 11.33
N LEU A 281 52.94 36.67 10.95
CA LEU A 281 53.01 35.23 10.91
C LEU A 281 53.44 34.77 12.31
N GLN A 282 52.51 34.88 13.27
CA GLN A 282 52.52 33.95 14.38
C GLN A 282 52.25 32.57 13.77
N ILE A 283 53.32 31.77 13.66
CA ILE A 283 53.21 30.34 13.46
C ILE A 283 52.50 29.81 14.71
N VAL A 284 51.18 29.73 14.65
CA VAL A 284 50.42 28.88 15.56
C VAL A 284 50.85 27.46 15.22
N VAL A 285 51.64 26.89 16.11
CA VAL A 285 51.98 25.47 16.09
C VAL A 285 50.67 24.71 16.18
N THR A 286 50.21 24.17 15.05
CA THR A 286 49.13 23.18 15.01
C THR A 286 49.55 22.04 15.93
N PRO A 287 48.70 21.59 16.89
CA PRO A 287 49.02 20.41 17.68
C PRO A 287 49.23 19.23 16.73
N SER A 288 50.41 18.63 16.81
CA SER A 288 50.74 17.38 16.15
C SER A 288 49.80 16.30 16.68
N VAL A 289 48.80 15.92 15.89
CA VAL A 289 48.05 14.68 16.12
C VAL A 289 48.95 13.54 15.66
N GLU A 290 49.68 12.94 16.61
CA GLU A 290 50.34 11.66 16.36
C GLU A 290 49.26 10.57 16.21
N LEU A 291 48.96 10.18 14.97
CA LEU A 291 48.28 8.92 14.71
C LEU A 291 49.26 7.77 14.99
N SER A 292 49.23 7.27 16.23
CA SER A 292 49.76 5.93 16.52
C SER A 292 48.80 4.89 15.94
N THR A 293 49.07 4.43 14.72
CA THR A 293 48.43 3.24 14.16
C THR A 293 49.12 2.02 14.74
N THR A 294 48.58 1.46 15.84
CA THR A 294 48.92 0.11 16.28
C THR A 294 48.29 -0.86 15.30
N LEU A 295 49.09 -1.44 14.41
CA LEU A 295 48.67 -2.55 13.55
C LEU A 295 48.56 -3.80 14.42
N GLU A 296 47.35 -4.06 14.92
CA GLU A 296 46.99 -5.36 15.47
C GLU A 296 46.61 -6.31 14.33
N TYR A 297 47.20 -7.50 14.35
CA TYR A 297 47.11 -8.56 13.35
C TYR A 297 45.64 -9.00 13.15
N PRO A 298 45.20 -9.34 11.93
CA PRO A 298 43.79 -9.66 11.66
C PRO A 298 43.36 -10.96 12.36
N PRO A 299 42.18 -10.99 13.02
CA PRO A 299 41.54 -12.23 13.41
C PRO A 299 40.87 -12.93 12.20
N GLU A 300 40.66 -14.23 12.33
CA GLU A 300 40.02 -15.13 11.37
C GLU A 300 38.68 -14.62 10.79
N PRO A 301 38.29 -15.09 9.58
CA PRO A 301 37.08 -14.63 8.91
C PRO A 301 35.83 -15.14 9.63
N GLY A 302 35.16 -14.28 10.41
CA GLY A 302 33.88 -14.62 11.04
C GLY A 302 33.24 -13.59 11.97
N GLU A 303 33.94 -12.55 12.44
CA GLU A 303 33.38 -11.62 13.44
C GLU A 303 33.14 -10.19 12.93
N THR A 304 31.98 -9.64 13.30
CA THR A 304 31.54 -8.28 12.98
C THR A 304 32.23 -7.28 13.92
N LEU A 305 33.12 -6.43 13.39
CA LEU A 305 33.83 -5.42 14.18
C LEU A 305 32.95 -4.20 14.47
N THR A 306 32.70 -3.94 15.76
CA THR A 306 32.15 -2.67 16.26
C THR A 306 33.31 -1.82 16.76
N GLY A 307 33.72 -0.81 15.99
CA GLY A 307 34.79 0.11 16.39
C GLY A 307 34.25 1.28 17.21
N THR A 308 34.60 1.34 18.49
CA THR A 308 34.37 2.49 19.36
C THR A 308 35.55 3.47 19.25
N LEU A 309 35.27 4.73 18.91
CA LEU A 309 36.26 5.80 18.91
C LEU A 309 36.25 6.49 20.29
N GLU A 310 37.31 6.30 21.08
CA GLU A 310 37.53 7.06 22.32
C GLU A 310 38.41 8.28 22.01
N ILE A 311 37.88 9.48 22.27
CA ILE A 311 38.62 10.74 22.17
C ILE A 311 39.01 11.17 23.59
N THR A 312 40.29 11.04 23.94
CA THR A 312 40.82 11.56 25.21
C THR A 312 41.39 12.96 24.99
N THR A 313 40.75 13.97 25.57
CA THR A 313 41.24 15.35 25.59
C THR A 313 42.09 15.58 26.84
N THR A 314 43.39 15.80 26.67
CA THR A 314 44.30 16.17 27.76
C THR A 314 44.44 17.71 27.80
N GLU A 315 43.72 18.38 28.71
CA GLU A 315 43.95 19.80 29.02
C GLU A 315 45.19 19.95 29.90
N SER A 316 46.18 20.70 29.43
CA SER A 316 47.37 21.09 30.21
C SER A 316 47.26 22.56 30.59
N ILE A 317 46.88 22.85 31.83
CA ILE A 317 46.75 24.21 32.36
C ILE A 317 48.11 24.65 32.91
N THR A 318 48.80 25.55 32.22
CA THR A 318 49.97 26.25 32.78
C THR A 318 49.51 27.55 33.42
N SER A 319 49.58 27.61 34.75
CA SER A 319 49.34 28.83 35.53
C SER A 319 50.61 29.67 35.59
N GLU A 320 50.58 30.86 35.02
CA GLU A 320 51.67 31.84 35.10
C GLU A 320 51.44 32.75 36.32
N ASN A 321 52.18 32.49 37.40
CA ASN A 321 52.16 33.26 38.64
C ASN A 321 53.10 34.47 38.50
N THR A 322 52.54 35.67 38.40
CA THR A 322 53.32 36.92 38.35
C THR A 322 53.61 37.41 39.77
N THR A 323 54.89 37.38 40.16
CA THR A 323 55.36 37.99 41.42
C THR A 323 56.58 38.87 41.17
N THR A 324 56.49 40.09 41.70
CA THR A 324 57.55 41.00 42.22
C THR A 324 58.43 41.79 41.23
N PRO A 325 59.06 42.92 41.67
CA PRO A 325 58.86 43.71 42.90
C PRO A 325 58.45 45.18 42.70
#